data_AF-A0A2V6S093-F1
#
_entry.id   AF-A0A2V6S093-F1
#
_cell.length_a   1.000
_cell.length_b   1.000
_cell.length_c   1.000
_cell.angle_alpha   90.00
_cell.angle_beta   90.00
_cell.angle_gamma   90.00
#
_symmetry.space_group_name_H-M   'P 1'
#
loop_
_entity.id
_entity.type
_entity.pdbx_description
1 polymer ?
#
loop_
_entity_poly.entity_id
_entity_poly.type
_entity_poly.pdbx_seq_one_letter_code
_entity_poly.pdbx_strand_id
1 'polypeptide(L)'
;DLARALASASWLGIAAVLYLGVVATVFAYALWGMLLRRYPAATVTPFALLAPFVASYSSSLIFGERFGPLRLGGMALVLLGIAVIVLPVGRWSRVTAIPG
;
A
#
# COMPACT_ATOMS: atom_id res chain seq x y z
N ASP A 1 3.29 -10.02 -32.00
CA ASP A 1 4.66 -9.83 -31.48
C ASP A 1 4.90 -10.13 -29.99
N LEU A 2 3.88 -10.51 -29.19
CA LEU A 2 4.08 -10.97 -27.81
C LEU A 2 4.93 -12.26 -27.72
N ALA A 3 4.74 -13.19 -28.66
CA ALA A 3 5.50 -14.44 -28.71
C ALA A 3 7.01 -14.21 -28.93
N ARG A 4 7.39 -13.20 -29.72
CA ARG A 4 8.80 -12.81 -29.90
C ARG A 4 9.37 -12.15 -28.65
N ALA A 5 8.60 -11.27 -28.01
CA ALA A 5 9.00 -10.63 -26.77
C ALA A 5 9.23 -11.65 -25.64
N LEU A 6 8.37 -12.68 -25.55
CA LEU A 6 8.54 -13.80 -24.61
C LEU A 6 9.71 -14.70 -24.99
N ALA A 7 9.95 -14.95 -26.28
CA ALA A 7 11.09 -15.74 -26.74
C ALA A 7 12.44 -15.04 -26.51
N SER A 8 12.47 -13.70 -26.51
CA SER A 8 13.64 -12.89 -26.16
C SER A 8 13.73 -12.52 -24.69
N ALA A 9 12.73 -12.87 -23.88
CA ALA A 9 12.70 -12.49 -22.47
C ALA A 9 13.76 -13.26 -21.68
N SER A 10 14.52 -12.54 -20.85
CA SER A 10 15.49 -13.19 -19.97
C SER A 10 14.77 -14.06 -18.94
N TRP A 11 15.40 -15.16 -18.53
CA TRP A 11 14.88 -16.04 -17.48
C TRP A 11 14.58 -15.27 -16.19
N LEU A 12 15.42 -14.28 -15.86
CA LEU A 12 15.24 -13.40 -14.71
C LEU A 12 13.97 -12.54 -14.84
N GLY A 13 13.67 -12.03 -16.04
CA GLY A 13 12.46 -11.25 -16.30
C GLY A 13 11.19 -12.07 -16.14
N ILE A 14 11.19 -13.31 -16.64
CA ILE A 14 10.08 -14.25 -16.47
C ILE A 14 9.87 -14.55 -14.98
N ALA A 15 10.95 -14.84 -14.25
CA ALA A 15 10.89 -15.09 -12.81
C ALA A 15 10.37 -13.89 -12.01
N ALA A 16 10.79 -12.66 -12.35
CA ALA A 16 10.32 -11.43 -11.71
C ALA A 16 8.80 -11.21 -11.91
N VAL A 17 8.30 -11.45 -13.12
CA VAL A 17 6.86 -11.34 -13.43
C VAL A 17 6.05 -12.38 -12.67
N LEU A 18 6.51 -13.64 -12.62
CA LEU A 18 5.84 -14.69 -11.85
C LEU A 18 5.82 -14.39 -10.35
N TYR A 19 6.94 -13.90 -9.81
CA TYR A 19 7.03 -13.51 -8.41
C TYR A 19 6.06 -12.36 -8.08
N LEU A 20 6.06 -11.28 -8.88
CA LEU A 20 5.18 -10.14 -8.65
C LEU A 20 3.70 -10.48 -8.87
N GLY A 21 3.39 -11.21 -9.94
CA GLY A 21 2.02 -11.52 -10.32
C GLY A 21 1.36 -12.57 -9.42
N VAL A 22 2.11 -13.59 -9.00
CA VAL A 22 1.56 -14.71 -8.22
C VAL A 22 1.91 -14.56 -6.74
N VAL A 23 3.20 -14.56 -6.40
CA VAL A 23 3.65 -14.62 -5.01
C VAL A 23 3.26 -13.36 -4.26
N ALA A 24 3.60 -12.18 -4.79
CA ALA A 24 3.30 -10.92 -4.13
C ALA A 24 1.79 -10.66 -4.02
N THR A 25 1.02 -10.99 -5.06
CA THR A 25 -0.45 -10.86 -5.06
C THR A 25 -1.12 -11.77 -4.04
N VAL A 26 -0.76 -13.07 -4.03
CA VAL A 26 -1.29 -14.02 -3.03
C VAL A 26 -0.95 -13.56 -1.62
N PHE A 27 0.30 -13.13 -1.40
CA PHE A 27 0.71 -12.62 -0.10
C PHE A 27 -0.08 -11.36 0.31
N ALA A 28 -0.28 -10.41 -0.60
CA ALA A 28 -1.06 -9.20 -0.35
C ALA A 28 -2.51 -9.54 0.03
N TYR A 29 -3.18 -10.40 -0.73
CA TYR A 29 -4.55 -10.82 -0.43
C TYR A 29 -4.65 -11.66 0.86
N ALA A 30 -3.67 -12.52 1.13
CA ALA A 30 -3.65 -13.29 2.38
C ALA A 30 -3.51 -12.38 3.60
N LEU A 31 -2.63 -11.37 3.53
CA LEU A 31 -2.47 -10.38 4.57
C LEU A 31 -3.75 -9.54 4.75
N TRP A 32 -4.34 -9.10 3.64
CA TRP A 32 -5.62 -8.37 3.64
C TRP A 32 -6.74 -9.18 4.28
N GLY A 33 -6.89 -10.45 3.88
CA GLY A 33 -7.88 -11.37 4.44
C GLY A 33 -7.64 -11.63 5.93
N MET A 34 -6.40 -11.74 6.37
CA MET A 34 -6.05 -11.89 7.79
C MET A 34 -6.43 -10.63 8.60
N LEU A 35 -6.20 -9.44 8.04
CA LEU A 35 -6.49 -8.17 8.69
C LEU A 35 -8.00 -7.93 8.82
N LEU A 36 -8.77 -8.22 7.78
CA LEU A 36 -10.24 -8.12 7.80
C LEU A 36 -10.88 -9.09 8.81
N ARG A 37 -10.24 -10.23 9.10
CA ARG A 37 -10.73 -11.18 10.11
C ARG A 37 -10.52 -10.69 11.55
N ARG A 38 -9.59 -9.75 11.78
CA ARG A 38 -9.22 -9.26 13.13
C ARG A 38 -9.65 -7.82 13.41
N TYR A 39 -9.84 -6.99 12.38
CA TYR A 39 -10.18 -5.57 12.52
C TYR A 39 -11.31 -5.13 11.58
N PRO A 40 -12.19 -4.19 12.01
CA PRO A 40 -13.16 -3.57 11.13
C PRO A 40 -12.46 -2.96 9.89
N ALA A 41 -13.03 -3.15 8.70
CA ALA A 41 -12.44 -2.72 7.43
C ALA A 41 -12.01 -1.24 7.40
N ALA A 42 -12.68 -0.39 8.18
CA ALA A 42 -12.38 1.04 8.31
C ALA A 42 -11.04 1.35 9.00
N THR A 43 -10.53 0.45 9.86
CA THR A 43 -9.25 0.66 10.56
C THR A 43 -8.07 0.30 9.66
N VAL A 44 -8.25 -0.60 8.70
CA VAL A 44 -7.18 -1.17 7.87
C VAL A 44 -6.97 -0.45 6.54
N THR A 45 -8.00 0.20 6.00
CA THR A 45 -7.94 1.03 4.79
C THR A 45 -6.85 2.11 4.80
N PRO A 46 -6.65 2.91 5.86
CA PRO A 46 -5.58 3.91 5.87
C PRO A 46 -4.17 3.32 5.85
N PHE A 47 -3.96 2.10 6.36
CA PHE A 47 -2.65 1.42 6.27
C PHE A 47 -2.31 1.01 4.83
N ALA A 48 -3.31 0.75 3.99
CA ALA A 48 -3.09 0.46 2.58
C ALA A 48 -2.43 1.64 1.84
N LEU A 49 -2.75 2.88 2.23
CA LEU A 49 -2.14 4.10 1.69
C LEU A 49 -0.66 4.25 2.07
N LEU A 50 -0.16 3.52 3.08
CA LEU A 50 1.26 3.50 3.44
C LEU A 50 2.10 2.57 2.56
N ALA A 51 1.48 1.64 1.83
CA ALA A 51 2.20 0.72 0.93
C ALA A 51 3.19 1.43 -0.04
N PRO A 52 2.81 2.51 -0.76
CA PRO A 52 3.74 3.24 -1.62
C PRO A 52 4.92 3.88 -0.88
N PHE A 53 4.76 4.22 0.41
CA PHE A 53 5.85 4.73 1.22
C PHE A 53 6.82 3.66 1.63
N VAL A 54 6.32 2.51 2.09
CA VAL A 54 7.18 1.37 2.44
C VAL A 54 7.94 0.89 1.21
N ALA A 55 7.28 0.84 0.05
CA ALA A 55 7.92 0.53 -1.22
C ALA A 55 9.00 1.56 -1.59
N SER A 56 8.70 2.85 -1.47
CA SER A 56 9.68 3.92 -1.73
C SER A 56 10.84 3.87 -0.75
N TYR A 57 10.59 3.68 0.55
CA TYR A 57 11.62 3.60 1.57
C TYR A 57 12.54 2.39 1.34
N SER A 58 11.97 1.23 1.04
CA SER A 58 12.71 0.03 0.66
C SER A 58 13.55 0.25 -0.60
N SER A 59 13.00 0.93 -1.61
CA SER A 59 13.74 1.33 -2.81
C SER A 59 14.93 2.25 -2.50
N SER A 60 14.77 3.24 -1.60
CA SER A 60 15.90 4.08 -1.16
C SER A 60 16.99 3.27 -0.46
N LEU A 61 16.59 2.34 0.40
CA LEU A 61 17.53 1.49 1.14
C LEU A 61 18.30 0.53 0.23
N ILE A 62 17.62 -0.09 -0.73
CA ILE A 62 18.20 -1.10 -1.62
C ILE A 62 19.03 -0.45 -2.74
N PHE A 63 18.55 0.65 -3.33
CA PHE A 63 19.19 1.30 -4.48
C PHE A 63 20.07 2.51 -4.10
N GLY A 64 20.02 2.96 -2.84
CA GLY A 64 20.81 4.10 -2.36
C GLY A 64 20.38 5.45 -2.93
N GLU A 65 19.24 5.52 -3.61
CA GLU A 65 18.78 6.74 -4.27
C GLU A 65 18.33 7.79 -3.24
N ARG A 66 18.87 9.01 -3.37
CA ARG A 66 18.43 10.17 -2.61
C ARG A 66 17.19 10.76 -3.28
N PHE A 67 16.07 10.78 -2.55
CA PHE A 67 14.87 11.41 -3.06
C PHE A 67 15.01 12.93 -3.11
N GLY A 68 14.78 13.50 -4.29
CA GLY A 68 14.75 14.95 -4.48
C GLY A 68 13.64 15.62 -3.66
N PRO A 69 13.75 16.93 -3.42
CA PRO A 69 12.85 17.67 -2.54
C PRO A 69 11.37 17.59 -2.97
N LEU A 70 11.10 17.50 -4.28
CA LEU A 70 9.74 17.37 -4.81
C LEU A 70 9.09 16.02 -4.42
N ARG A 71 9.86 14.93 -4.43
CA ARG A 71 9.39 13.59 -4.04
C ARG A 71 9.16 13.51 -2.53
N LEU A 72 10.04 14.11 -1.75
CA LEU A 72 9.85 14.27 -0.30
C LEU A 72 8.61 15.11 0.03
N GLY A 73 8.37 16.20 -0.71
CA GLY A 73 7.17 17.02 -0.57
C GLY A 73 5.88 16.25 -0.88
N GLY A 74 5.86 15.46 -1.94
CA GLY A 74 4.73 14.58 -2.27
C GLY A 74 4.48 13.51 -1.21
N MET A 75 5.55 12.91 -0.67
CA MET A 75 5.47 11.98 0.46
C MET A 75 4.89 12.66 1.71
N ALA A 76 5.36 13.86 2.08
CA ALA A 76 4.82 14.60 3.21
C ALA A 76 3.33 14.95 3.02
N LEU A 77 2.93 15.36 1.81
CA LEU A 77 1.55 15.71 1.48
C LEU A 77 0.60 14.52 1.65
N VAL A 78 0.99 13.33 1.18
CA VAL A 78 0.16 12.13 1.35
C VAL A 78 0.09 11.70 2.81
N LEU A 79 1.18 11.79 3.59
CA LEU A 79 1.13 11.54 5.05
C LEU A 79 0.18 12.51 5.77
N LEU A 80 0.18 13.78 5.38
CA LEU A 80 -0.77 14.78 5.88
C LEU A 80 -2.22 14.40 5.54
N GLY A 81 -2.50 13.98 4.30
CA GLY A 81 -3.83 13.52 3.90
C GLY A 81 -4.30 12.29 4.70
N ILE A 82 -3.40 11.32 4.93
CA ILE A 82 -3.68 10.16 5.78
C ILE A 82 -3.97 10.61 7.22
N ALA A 83 -3.17 11.53 7.77
CA ALA A 83 -3.37 12.04 9.11
C ALA A 83 -4.76 12.71 9.27
N VAL A 84 -5.24 13.44 8.26
CA VAL A 84 -6.60 14.02 8.27
C VAL A 84 -7.69 12.95 8.28
N ILE A 85 -7.51 11.84 7.56
CA ILE A 85 -8.49 10.74 7.50
C ILE A 85 -8.47 9.90 8.78
N VAL A 86 -7.29 9.65 9.34
CA VAL A 86 -7.08 8.74 10.48
C VAL A 86 -7.31 9.44 11.82
N LEU A 87 -6.94 10.71 11.95
CA LEU A 87 -7.16 11.44 13.18
C LEU A 87 -8.66 11.73 13.32
N PRO A 88 -9.32 11.25 14.38
CA PRO A 88 -10.72 11.57 14.62
C PRO A 88 -10.82 13.07 14.95
N VAL A 89 -11.09 13.89 13.94
CA VAL A 89 -11.38 15.31 14.10
C VAL A 89 -12.74 15.42 14.79
N GLY A 90 -12.74 15.36 16.12
CA GLY A 90 -13.89 15.64 16.97
C GLY A 90 -15.03 14.62 16.89
N ARG A 91 -15.11 13.75 17.91
CA ARG A 91 -16.30 12.99 18.35
C ARG A 91 -17.63 13.59 17.86
N TRP A 92 -18.19 13.05 16.77
CA TRP A 92 -19.53 13.43 16.33
C TRP A 92 -20.39 12.19 16.03
N SER A 93 -20.67 11.41 17.08
CA SER A 93 -21.78 10.45 17.09
C SER A 93 -22.21 10.17 18.53
N ARG A 94 -22.67 11.20 19.24
CA ARG A 94 -23.67 11.03 20.32
C ARG A 94 -25.05 11.11 19.68
N VAL A 95 -25.41 10.14 18.85
CA VAL A 95 -26.74 9.98 18.23
C VAL A 95 -26.82 8.47 17.99
N THR A 96 -27.43 7.63 18.81
CA THR A 96 -28.70 7.73 19.53
C THR A 96 -28.65 6.82 20.76
N ALA A 97 -28.85 7.40 21.95
CA ALA A 97 -29.54 6.62 22.99
C ALA A 97 -30.98 6.48 22.49
N ILE A 98 -31.46 5.25 22.27
CA ILE A 98 -32.89 4.99 22.10
C ILE A 98 -33.39 4.61 23.50
N PRO A 99 -34.10 5.51 24.21
CA PRO A 99 -34.98 5.09 25.28
C PRO A 99 -36.31 4.63 24.66
N GLY A 100 -36.71 3.40 24.96
CA GLY A 100 -37.95 2.79 24.51
C GLY A 100 -37.91 1.29 24.72
#